data_AF-G8QH20-F1
#
_entry.id   AF-G8QH20-F1
#
_cell.length_a   1.000
_cell.length_b   1.000
_cell.length_c   1.000
_cell.angle_alpha   90.00
_cell.angle_beta   90.00
_cell.angle_gamma   90.00
#
_symmetry.space_group_name_H-M   'P 1'
#
loop_
_entity.id
_entity.type
_entity.pdbx_description
1 polymer ?
#
loop_
_entity_poly.entity_id
_entity_poly.type
_entity_poly.pdbx_seq_one_letter_code
_entity_poly.pdbx_strand_id
1 'polypeptide(L)'
;MNLHITGHHLEVTPAIRDYVTAKLERVTRHFDSVIDVNVILTVEKLKQKAEVTVRVPGKDIHVDAEDADLYAAVDTLIDKLDRQVQKYKQKAQDHHRDTIKNHIEE
;
A
#
# COMPACT_ATOMS: atom_id res chain seq x y z
N MET A 1 -11.47 1.59 -6.61
CA MET A 1 -10.37 0.77 -6.10
C MET A 1 -10.81 -0.67 -6.08
N ASN A 2 -10.12 -1.55 -6.79
CA ASN A 2 -10.29 -2.98 -6.63
C ASN A 2 -9.28 -3.47 -5.59
N LEU A 3 -9.75 -4.24 -4.61
CA LEU A 3 -8.93 -4.81 -3.55
C LEU A 3 -8.96 -6.33 -3.65
N HIS A 4 -7.80 -6.90 -3.95
CA HIS A 4 -7.59 -8.34 -4.00
C HIS A 4 -6.74 -8.75 -2.80
N ILE A 5 -7.22 -9.72 -2.03
CA ILE A 5 -6.50 -10.29 -0.88
C ILE A 5 -6.40 -11.79 -1.09
N THR A 6 -5.18 -12.29 -1.16
CA THR A 6 -4.88 -13.71 -1.33
C THR A 6 -4.04 -14.22 -0.16
N GLY A 7 -4.27 -15.47 0.22
CA GLY A 7 -3.50 -16.18 1.22
C GLY A 7 -2.61 -17.24 0.57
N HIS A 8 -1.35 -17.33 1.01
CA HIS A 8 -0.42 -18.38 0.67
C HIS A 8 -0.14 -19.22 1.92
N HIS A 9 -0.48 -20.51 1.88
CA HIS A 9 -0.50 -21.39 3.06
C HIS A 9 -1.42 -20.90 4.21
N LEU A 10 -2.40 -20.06 3.88
CA LEU A 10 -3.36 -19.49 4.80
C LEU A 10 -4.71 -19.34 4.12
N GLU A 11 -5.78 -19.69 4.83
CA GLU A 11 -7.14 -19.28 4.45
C GLU A 11 -7.40 -17.85 4.93
N VAL A 12 -7.79 -16.96 4.01
CA VAL A 12 -8.14 -15.58 4.36
C VAL A 12 -9.56 -15.56 4.93
N THR A 13 -9.65 -15.69 6.24
CA THR A 13 -10.93 -15.62 6.97
C THR A 13 -11.54 -14.21 6.88
N PRO A 14 -12.86 -14.07 7.13
CA PRO A 14 -13.51 -12.75 7.16
C PRO A 14 -12.82 -11.76 8.11
N ALA A 15 -12.42 -12.21 9.30
CA ALA A 15 -11.73 -11.36 10.27
C ALA A 15 -10.39 -10.80 9.73
N ILE A 16 -9.61 -11.63 9.03
CA ILE A 16 -8.34 -11.21 8.42
C ILE A 16 -8.62 -10.21 7.28
N ARG A 17 -9.61 -10.51 6.43
CA ARG A 17 -10.02 -9.63 5.34
C ARG A 17 -10.46 -8.26 5.86
N ASP A 18 -11.32 -8.24 6.86
CA ASP A 18 -11.84 -6.99 7.46
C ASP A 18 -10.71 -6.18 8.10
N TYR A 19 -9.79 -6.85 8.81
CA TYR A 19 -8.64 -6.19 9.42
C TYR A 19 -7.75 -5.52 8.37
N VAL A 20 -7.35 -6.25 7.33
CA VAL A 20 -6.50 -5.72 6.25
C VAL A 20 -7.20 -4.60 5.51
N THR A 21 -8.49 -4.76 5.21
CA THR A 21 -9.29 -3.74 4.51
C THR A 21 -9.37 -2.46 5.33
N ALA A 22 -9.72 -2.54 6.61
CA ALA A 22 -9.81 -1.38 7.49
C ALA A 22 -8.47 -0.65 7.64
N LYS A 23 -7.35 -1.38 7.69
CA LYS A 23 -6.02 -0.77 7.77
C LYS A 23 -5.63 -0.08 6.47
N LEU A 24 -5.88 -0.72 5.32
CA LEU A 24 -5.60 -0.14 4.01
C LEU A 24 -6.42 1.11 3.73
N GLU A 25 -7.70 1.14 4.13
CA GLU A 25 -8.56 2.31 3.97
C GLU A 25 -7.97 3.57 4.60
N ARG A 26 -7.24 3.46 5.72
CA ARG A 26 -6.59 4.62 6.35
C ARG A 26 -5.54 5.26 5.46
N VAL A 27 -4.84 4.46 4.65
CA VAL A 27 -3.81 4.94 3.71
C VAL A 27 -4.44 5.42 2.41
N THR A 28 -5.38 4.65 1.86
CA THR A 28 -5.97 4.94 0.55
C THR A 28 -6.95 6.10 0.59
N ARG A 29 -7.59 6.41 1.73
CA ARG A 29 -8.51 7.56 1.88
C ARG A 29 -7.87 8.91 1.59
N HIS A 30 -6.56 9.02 1.84
CA HIS A 30 -5.84 10.25 1.54
C HIS A 30 -5.30 10.24 0.10
N PHE A 31 -5.41 9.12 -0.62
CA PHE A 31 -4.73 8.87 -1.88
C PHE A 31 -5.70 8.54 -3.01
N ASP A 32 -6.20 9.58 -3.66
CA ASP A 32 -7.28 9.49 -4.66
C ASP A 32 -6.86 8.83 -6.00
N SER A 33 -5.59 8.49 -6.18
CA SER A 33 -5.05 7.96 -7.44
C SER A 33 -4.79 6.45 -7.40
N VAL A 34 -5.45 5.71 -6.52
CA VAL A 34 -5.30 4.24 -6.46
C VAL A 34 -6.18 3.57 -7.51
N ILE A 35 -5.53 2.85 -8.43
CA ILE A 35 -6.20 2.07 -9.48
C ILE A 35 -6.57 0.68 -8.93
N ASP A 36 -5.58 -0.01 -8.35
CA ASP A 36 -5.70 -1.40 -7.93
C ASP A 36 -4.81 -1.69 -6.71
N VAL A 37 -5.25 -2.59 -5.84
CA VAL A 37 -4.50 -3.02 -4.65
C VAL A 37 -4.52 -4.54 -4.56
N ASN A 38 -3.32 -5.14 -4.56
CA ASN A 38 -3.13 -6.57 -4.34
C ASN A 38 -2.39 -6.79 -3.03
N VAL A 39 -2.97 -7.60 -2.15
CA VAL A 39 -2.38 -8.03 -0.89
C VAL A 39 -2.15 -9.53 -0.92
N ILE A 40 -0.96 -9.95 -0.52
CA ILE A 40 -0.60 -11.35 -0.34
C ILE A 40 -0.21 -11.55 1.12
N LEU A 41 -0.89 -12.47 1.79
CA LEU A 41 -0.59 -12.87 3.16
C LEU A 41 -0.02 -14.28 3.14
N THR A 42 1.19 -14.45 3.68
CA THR A 42 1.90 -15.73 3.70
C THR A 42 2.21 -16.15 5.12
N VAL A 43 1.88 -17.39 5.45
CA VAL A 43 2.12 -17.97 6.78
C VAL A 43 2.98 -19.21 6.66
N GLU A 44 4.25 -19.10 7.07
CA GLU A 44 5.21 -20.20 6.97
C GLU A 44 5.93 -20.42 8.31
N LYS A 45 5.51 -21.45 9.05
CA LYS A 45 6.10 -21.85 10.34
C LYS A 45 6.12 -20.69 11.36
N LEU A 46 7.28 -20.08 11.56
CA LEU A 46 7.51 -18.99 12.52
C LEU A 46 7.57 -17.61 11.84
N LYS A 47 7.29 -17.55 10.54
CA LYS A 47 7.44 -16.35 9.73
C LYS A 47 6.12 -16.02 9.04
N GLN A 48 5.56 -14.89 9.41
CA GLN A 48 4.35 -14.31 8.84
C GLN A 48 4.78 -13.16 7.95
N LYS A 49 4.37 -13.18 6.68
CA LYS A 49 4.72 -12.14 5.72
C LYS A 49 3.44 -11.53 5.15
N ALA A 50 3.42 -10.21 5.07
CA ALA A 50 2.38 -9.46 4.40
C ALA A 50 3.02 -8.62 3.29
N GLU A 51 2.45 -8.67 2.09
CA GLU A 51 2.94 -7.96 0.92
C GLU A 51 1.80 -7.18 0.30
N VAL A 52 2.08 -5.97 -0.16
CA VAL A 52 1.11 -5.13 -0.85
C VAL A 52 1.71 -4.51 -2.09
N THR A 53 0.96 -4.57 -3.18
CA THR A 53 1.23 -3.85 -4.41
C THR A 53 0.07 -2.92 -4.70
N VAL A 54 0.34 -1.62 -4.69
CA VAL A 54 -0.62 -0.56 -5.03
C VAL A 54 -0.27 0.01 -6.39
N ARG A 55 -1.20 -0.12 -7.34
CA ARG A 55 -1.07 0.48 -8.67
C ARG A 55 -1.60 1.90 -8.69
N VAL A 56 -0.80 2.81 -9.22
CA VAL A 56 -1.10 4.23 -9.36
C VAL A 56 -0.75 4.69 -10.78
N PRO A 57 -1.25 5.83 -11.25
CA PRO A 57 -0.89 6.35 -12.57
C PRO A 57 0.63 6.43 -12.74
N GLY A 58 1.13 5.71 -13.74
CA GLY A 58 2.54 5.70 -14.12
C GLY A 58 3.50 4.97 -13.17
N LYS A 59 3.00 4.30 -12.10
CA LYS A 59 3.88 3.59 -11.16
C LYS A 59 3.14 2.51 -10.36
N ASP A 60 3.85 1.43 -10.04
CA ASP A 60 3.42 0.48 -9.00
C ASP A 60 4.26 0.72 -7.72
N ILE A 61 3.60 0.76 -6.57
CA ILE A 61 4.24 0.86 -5.25
C ILE A 61 4.16 -0.52 -4.61
N HIS A 62 5.31 -1.15 -4.38
CA HIS A 62 5.40 -2.44 -3.73
C HIS A 62 6.07 -2.31 -2.35
N VAL A 63 5.50 -2.96 -1.35
CA VAL A 63 5.99 -2.99 0.01
C VAL A 63 5.72 -4.37 0.61
N ASP A 64 6.65 -4.85 1.44
CA ASP A 64 6.47 -6.05 2.24
C ASP A 64 6.89 -5.81 3.70
N ALA A 65 6.38 -6.66 4.59
CA ALA A 65 6.78 -6.72 5.97
C ALA A 65 6.65 -8.16 6.49
N GLU A 66 7.49 -8.48 7.46
CA GLU A 66 7.58 -9.80 8.06
C GLU A 66 7.60 -9.66 9.58
N ASP A 67 6.90 -10.55 10.26
CA ASP A 67 6.84 -10.62 11.71
C ASP A 67 6.57 -12.07 12.16
N ALA A 68 6.65 -12.33 13.47
CA ALA A 68 6.20 -13.60 14.05
C ALA A 68 4.66 -13.66 14.14
N ASP A 69 3.98 -12.51 14.17
CA ASP A 69 2.52 -12.38 14.18
C ASP A 69 2.01 -11.71 12.90
N LEU A 70 0.96 -12.29 12.28
CA LEU A 70 0.43 -11.80 11.01
C LEU A 70 -0.14 -10.38 11.12
N TYR A 71 -0.81 -10.05 12.21
CA TYR A 71 -1.40 -8.73 12.40
C TYR A 71 -0.32 -7.67 12.63
N ALA A 72 0.76 -8.02 13.33
CA ALA A 72 1.94 -7.17 13.47
C ALA A 72 2.66 -6.94 12.13
N ALA A 73 2.78 -7.98 11.28
CA ALA A 73 3.30 -7.86 9.92
C ALA A 73 2.44 -6.90 9.07
N VAL A 74 1.10 -7.03 9.15
CA VAL A 74 0.17 -6.12 8.47
C VAL A 74 0.31 -4.69 8.98
N ASP A 75 0.44 -4.46 10.27
CA ASP A 75 0.60 -3.10 10.81
C ASP A 75 1.89 -2.45 10.31
N THR A 76 2.99 -3.19 10.34
CA THR A 76 4.28 -2.74 9.81
C THR A 76 4.22 -2.47 8.30
N LEU A 77 3.50 -3.32 7.55
CA LEU A 77 3.27 -3.13 6.11
C LEU A 77 2.58 -1.81 5.83
N ILE A 78 1.54 -1.49 6.61
CA ILE A 78 0.70 -0.30 6.43
C ILE A 78 1.50 0.97 6.72
N ASP A 79 2.32 0.97 7.78
CA ASP A 79 3.22 2.09 8.08
C ASP A 79 4.25 2.33 6.98
N LYS A 80 4.82 1.26 6.42
CA LYS A 80 5.74 1.36 5.29
C LYS A 80 5.03 1.87 4.03
N LEU A 81 3.81 1.39 3.76
CA LEU A 81 3.02 1.81 2.61
C LEU A 81 2.66 3.29 2.69
N ASP A 82 2.19 3.77 3.85
CA ASP A 82 1.86 5.19 4.06
C ASP A 82 3.06 6.10 3.71
N ARG A 83 4.25 5.76 4.20
CA ARG A 83 5.49 6.49 3.88
C ARG A 83 5.80 6.50 2.37
N GLN A 84 5.59 5.38 1.67
CA GLN A 84 5.84 5.31 0.22
C GLN A 84 4.82 6.14 -0.57
N VAL A 85 3.56 6.10 -0.17
CA VAL A 85 2.49 6.89 -0.78
C VAL A 85 2.72 8.39 -0.56
N GLN A 86 3.11 8.81 0.64
CA GLN A 86 3.47 10.20 0.92
C GLN A 86 4.64 10.68 0.06
N LYS A 87 5.71 9.88 -0.06
CA LYS A 87 6.84 10.19 -0.94
C LYS A 87 6.42 10.31 -2.41
N TYR A 88 5.51 9.46 -2.88
CA TYR A 88 4.99 9.54 -4.24
C TYR A 88 4.20 10.84 -4.47
N LYS A 89 3.28 11.18 -3.56
CA LYS A 89 2.51 12.43 -3.65
C LYS A 89 3.40 13.67 -3.64
N GLN A 90 4.41 13.71 -2.76
CA GLN A 90 5.32 14.84 -2.67
C GLN A 90 6.07 15.05 -4.00
N LYS A 91 6.61 13.98 -4.59
CA LYS A 91 7.26 14.06 -5.91
C LYS A 91 6.29 14.51 -7.02
N ALA A 92 5.06 13.99 -7.02
CA ALA A 92 4.07 14.38 -8.01
C ALA A 92 3.71 15.88 -7.91
N GLN A 93 3.61 16.41 -6.68
CA GLN A 93 3.37 17.84 -6.45
C GLN A 93 4.58 18.70 -6.84
N ASP A 94 5.81 18.28 -6.50
CA ASP A 94 7.03 19.02 -6.84
C ASP A 94 7.19 19.18 -8.37
N HIS A 95 6.96 18.10 -9.14
CA HIS A 95 6.99 18.15 -10.61
C HIS A 95 5.93 19.11 -11.19
N HIS A 96 4.73 19.17 -10.58
CA HIS A 96 3.70 20.11 -11.00
C HIS A 96 4.11 21.57 -10.73
N ARG A 97 4.81 21.82 -9.61
CA ARG A 97 5.24 23.16 -9.22
C ARG A 97 6.38 23.71 -10.09
N ASP A 98 7.32 22.86 -10.51
CA ASP A 98 8.37 23.26 -11.45
C ASP A 98 7.80 23.57 -12.85
N THR A 99 6.79 22.82 -13.30
CA THR A 99 6.15 23.06 -14.60
C THR A 99 5.43 24.41 -14.64
N ILE A 100 4.77 24.83 -13.55
CA ILE A 100 4.08 26.12 -13.47
C ILE A 100 5.07 27.29 -13.44
N LYS A 101 6.20 27.16 -12.70
CA LYS A 101 7.23 28.22 -12.67
C LYS A 101 7.79 28.51 -14.05
N ASN A 102 8.07 27.48 -14.84
CA ASN A 102 8.64 27.64 -16.17
C ASN A 102 7.66 28.30 -17.18
N HIS A 103 6.36 28.34 -16.89
CA HIS A 103 5.35 28.94 -17.78
C HIS A 103 4.96 30.37 -17.39
N ILE A 104 5.43 30.87 -16.25
CA ILE A 104 5.18 32.26 -15.79
C ILE A 104 6.38 33.17 -16.14
N GLU A 105 7.52 32.58 -16.50
CA GLU A 105 8.76 33.32 -16.85
C GLU A 105 8.96 33.55 -18.37
N GLU A 106 7.95 33.26 -19.22
CA GLU A 106 7.88 33.67 -20.64
C GLU A 106 6.79 34.73 -20.86
#